data_AF-H2XWX8-F1
#
_entry.id   AF-H2XWX8-F1
#
_cell.length_a   1.000
_cell.length_b   1.000
_cell.length_c   1.000
_cell.angle_alpha   90.00
_cell.angle_beta   90.00
_cell.angle_gamma   90.00
#
_symmetry.space_group_name_H-M   'P 1'
#
loop_
_entity.id
_entity.type
_entity.pdbx_description
1 polymer ?
#
loop_
_entity_poly.entity_id
_entity_poly.type
_entity_poly.pdbx_seq_one_letter_code
_entity_poly.pdbx_strand_id
1 'polypeptide(L)'
;MRYVDEAVSTTDCKLQDLVIVYRDWTYASRFEYGWKGGETYMVYLDSSSNNDGQMQKLLDEARNAFRAVKVFLMPKPGEATTVDTTITAIKDLDATFMKQLQSLVERVVDELISPRTFENEVLQSRDVLDVMLDIDEGYSNEEEVTSDVVKILKEKKEERLFLIVKVAERFYKGKLQKRWKRFSRDTSRQMLHSELKNLTLEKFDADCKEEFILARDATTSRGKLEVTMDEMFQQSINSHKSCVLM
;
A
#
# COMPACT_ATOMS: atom_id res chain seq x y z
N MET A 1 -9.45 0.51 13.71
CA MET A 1 -8.27 0.61 12.83
C MET A 1 -7.07 0.96 13.71
N ARG A 2 -6.28 -0.03 14.13
CA ARG A 2 -5.07 0.18 14.93
C ARG A 2 -3.89 -0.20 14.05
N TYR A 3 -3.20 0.80 13.52
CA TYR A 3 -1.84 0.62 13.04
C TYR A 3 -0.96 0.50 14.30
N VAL A 4 -0.36 -0.66 14.48
CA VAL A 4 0.67 -0.86 15.50
C VAL A 4 1.99 -0.55 14.80
N ASP A 5 2.66 0.50 15.25
CA ASP A 5 4.06 0.78 14.92
C ASP A 5 4.92 -0.36 15.48
N GLU A 6 5.50 -1.17 14.61
CA GLU A 6 6.60 -2.07 14.95
C GLU A 6 7.89 -1.60 14.27
N ALA A 7 8.95 -1.58 15.08
CA ALA A 7 10.23 -0.96 14.82
C ALA A 7 10.93 -1.53 13.57
N VAL A 8 11.45 -0.61 12.76
CA VAL A 8 12.18 -0.87 11.53
C VAL A 8 13.56 -1.46 11.85
N SER A 9 13.72 -2.76 11.58
CA SER A 9 15.02 -3.43 11.48
C SER A 9 15.61 -3.18 10.10
N THR A 10 16.76 -2.52 10.07
CA THR A 10 17.48 -2.12 8.85
C THR A 10 18.20 -3.32 8.19
N THR A 11 17.49 -4.12 7.39
CA THR A 11 18.06 -4.98 6.30
C THR A 11 17.01 -5.55 5.32
N ASP A 12 15.78 -5.02 5.31
CA ASP A 12 14.59 -5.87 5.23
C ASP A 12 13.72 -5.59 3.98
N CYS A 13 14.20 -5.89 2.77
CA CYS A 13 13.30 -6.02 1.60
C CYS A 13 12.74 -7.45 1.57
N LYS A 14 11.85 -7.75 2.53
CA LYS A 14 11.05 -8.97 2.48
C LYS A 14 9.84 -8.71 1.60
N LEU A 15 9.63 -9.56 0.60
CA LEU A 15 8.32 -9.77 -0.01
C LEU A 15 7.28 -9.97 1.10
N GLN A 16 6.00 -9.75 0.81
CA GLN A 16 4.96 -9.79 1.86
C GLN A 16 4.69 -11.24 2.33
N ASP A 17 3.46 -11.73 2.21
CA ASP A 17 3.11 -13.05 2.70
C ASP A 17 3.23 -14.10 1.57
N LEU A 18 3.86 -15.24 1.86
CA LEU A 18 3.84 -16.44 1.04
C LEU A 18 2.88 -17.47 1.66
N VAL A 19 1.91 -17.93 0.88
CA VAL A 19 1.03 -19.04 1.27
C VAL A 19 1.35 -20.25 0.40
N ILE A 20 1.86 -21.32 1.02
CA ILE A 20 2.13 -22.60 0.39
C ILE A 20 0.90 -23.49 0.57
N VAL A 21 0.23 -23.83 -0.53
CA VAL A 21 -0.94 -24.72 -0.51
C VAL A 21 -0.53 -26.10 -1.00
N TYR A 22 -0.46 -27.07 -0.08
CA TYR A 22 -0.29 -28.48 -0.45
C TYR A 22 -1.64 -29.02 -0.93
N ARG A 23 -1.73 -29.28 -2.24
CA ARG A 23 -2.92 -29.85 -2.88
C ARG A 23 -2.99 -31.35 -2.63
N ASP A 24 -4.20 -31.88 -2.63
CA ASP A 24 -4.49 -33.31 -2.59
C ASP A 24 -3.87 -34.04 -1.39
N TRP A 25 -3.81 -33.38 -0.24
CA TRP A 25 -3.18 -33.89 0.97
C TRP A 25 -3.84 -35.21 1.43
N THR A 26 -3.03 -36.27 1.57
CA THR A 26 -3.50 -37.62 1.91
C THR A 26 -3.19 -38.07 3.33
N TYR A 27 -2.36 -37.32 4.08
CA TYR A 27 -1.88 -37.70 5.41
C TYR A 27 -2.65 -37.00 6.54
N ALA A 28 -3.97 -36.85 6.38
CA ALA A 28 -4.86 -36.15 7.31
C ALA A 28 -4.85 -36.73 8.74
N SER A 29 -4.59 -38.04 8.86
CA SER A 29 -4.46 -38.73 10.15
C SER A 29 -3.23 -38.29 10.95
N ARG A 30 -2.20 -37.79 10.27
CA ARG A 30 -0.96 -37.32 10.89
C ARG A 30 -0.94 -35.79 11.03
N PHE A 31 -1.43 -35.09 10.01
CA PHE A 31 -1.55 -33.64 10.00
C PHE A 31 -2.90 -33.28 9.39
N GLU A 32 -3.79 -32.69 10.20
CA GLU A 32 -5.16 -32.40 9.80
C GLU A 32 -5.25 -31.44 8.61
N TYR A 33 -6.42 -31.34 7.97
CA TYR A 33 -6.60 -30.37 6.88
C TYR A 33 -6.62 -28.92 7.37
N GLY A 34 -6.32 -28.00 6.46
CA GLY A 34 -6.42 -26.56 6.68
C GLY A 34 -5.18 -25.93 7.30
N TRP A 35 -5.36 -24.73 7.86
CA TRP A 35 -4.28 -23.91 8.41
C TRP A 35 -3.57 -24.56 9.60
N LYS A 36 -4.33 -25.13 10.54
CA LYS A 36 -3.78 -25.70 11.78
C LYS A 36 -2.89 -26.92 11.53
N GLY A 37 -3.29 -27.78 10.61
CA GLY A 37 -2.43 -28.88 10.19
C GLY A 37 -1.20 -28.39 9.42
N GLY A 38 -1.34 -27.32 8.63
CA GLY A 38 -0.21 -26.67 7.95
C GLY A 38 0.82 -26.10 8.93
N GLU A 39 0.39 -25.44 9.99
CA GLU A 39 1.27 -24.95 11.07
C GLU A 39 2.01 -26.10 11.76
N THR A 40 1.28 -27.18 12.08
CA THR A 40 1.87 -28.38 12.70
C THR A 40 2.86 -29.07 11.75
N TYR A 41 2.54 -29.12 10.45
CA TYR A 41 3.41 -29.70 9.43
C TYR A 41 4.67 -28.88 9.22
N MET A 42 4.59 -27.54 9.29
CA MET A 42 5.76 -26.66 9.22
C MET A 42 6.75 -26.97 10.36
N VAL A 43 6.28 -27.08 11.60
CA VAL A 43 7.11 -27.44 12.76
C VAL A 43 7.75 -28.82 12.58
N TYR A 44 7.02 -29.76 11.96
CA TYR A 44 7.59 -31.06 11.62
C TYR A 44 8.70 -30.96 10.58
N LEU A 45 8.55 -30.13 9.54
CA LEU A 45 9.60 -29.91 8.55
C LEU A 45 10.86 -29.27 9.16
N ASP A 46 10.67 -28.38 10.14
CA ASP A 46 11.79 -27.74 10.86
C ASP A 46 12.54 -28.72 11.78
N SER A 47 11.84 -29.70 12.35
CA SER A 47 12.42 -30.66 13.31
C SER A 47 12.91 -31.96 12.67
N SER A 48 12.49 -32.25 11.43
CA SER A 48 12.82 -33.48 10.73
C SER A 48 14.25 -33.46 10.18
N SER A 49 15.20 -34.02 10.93
CA SER A 49 16.58 -34.30 10.51
C SER A 49 16.72 -35.35 9.39
N ASN A 50 15.60 -35.85 8.85
CA ASN A 50 15.54 -37.01 7.93
C ASN A 50 15.55 -36.67 6.43
N ASN A 51 15.62 -35.38 6.06
CA ASN A 51 15.78 -34.96 4.67
C ASN A 51 17.22 -34.48 4.46
N ASP A 52 17.75 -34.53 3.23
CA ASP A 52 19.10 -34.06 2.84
C ASP A 52 19.32 -32.53 3.01
N GLY A 53 18.65 -31.89 3.98
CA GLY A 53 18.71 -30.46 4.29
C GLY A 53 18.00 -29.54 3.28
N GLN A 54 17.68 -30.02 2.07
CA GLN A 54 17.18 -29.17 0.99
C GLN A 54 15.84 -28.49 1.30
N MET A 55 14.88 -29.19 1.92
CA MET A 55 13.58 -28.62 2.26
C MET A 55 13.69 -27.57 3.37
N GLN A 56 14.52 -27.81 4.40
CA GLN A 56 14.80 -26.81 5.44
C GLN A 56 15.47 -25.59 4.82
N LYS A 57 16.48 -25.79 3.97
CA LYS A 57 17.16 -24.70 3.28
C LYS A 57 16.20 -23.85 2.45
N LEU A 58 15.29 -24.48 1.71
CA LEU A 58 14.27 -23.77 0.91
C LEU A 58 13.31 -22.97 1.79
N LEU A 59 12.89 -23.53 2.93
CA LEU A 59 12.03 -22.82 3.88
C LEU A 59 12.77 -21.66 4.54
N ASP A 60 14.05 -21.80 4.84
CA ASP A 60 14.88 -20.72 5.39
C ASP A 60 15.11 -19.61 4.37
N GLU A 61 15.40 -19.95 3.10
CA GLU A 61 15.47 -18.99 1.99
C GLU A 61 14.13 -18.25 1.83
N ALA A 62 13.01 -18.95 1.91
CA ALA A 62 11.68 -18.33 1.86
C ALA A 62 11.42 -17.42 3.08
N ARG A 63 11.78 -17.84 4.30
CA ARG A 63 11.62 -16.99 5.51
C ARG A 63 12.51 -15.75 5.50
N ASN A 64 13.66 -15.84 4.82
CA ASN A 64 14.53 -14.68 4.60
C ASN A 64 13.96 -13.74 3.54
N ALA A 65 13.26 -14.27 2.52
CA ALA A 65 12.70 -13.49 1.43
C ALA A 65 11.29 -12.93 1.71
N PHE A 66 10.50 -13.54 2.59
CA PHE A 66 9.11 -13.18 2.86
C PHE A 66 8.88 -12.77 4.31
N ARG A 67 7.97 -11.82 4.55
CA ARG A 67 7.56 -11.37 5.88
C ARG A 67 6.94 -12.52 6.69
N ALA A 68 6.12 -13.34 6.02
CA ALA A 68 5.50 -14.50 6.62
C ALA A 68 5.40 -15.63 5.60
N VAL A 69 5.69 -16.85 6.04
CA VAL A 69 5.45 -18.08 5.27
C VAL A 69 4.39 -18.90 5.99
N LYS A 70 3.26 -19.14 5.33
CA LYS A 70 2.10 -19.87 5.87
C LYS A 70 1.87 -21.12 5.03
N VAL A 71 1.41 -22.19 5.67
CA VAL A 71 1.09 -23.46 4.99
C VAL A 71 -0.38 -23.80 5.16
N PHE A 72 -0.99 -24.27 4.09
CA PHE A 72 -2.36 -24.79 4.08
C PHE A 72 -2.38 -26.20 3.49
N LEU A 73 -3.00 -27.15 4.20
CA LEU A 73 -3.14 -28.53 3.74
C LEU A 73 -4.54 -28.74 3.14
N MET A 74 -4.61 -28.75 1.80
CA MET A 74 -5.87 -28.86 1.06
C MET A 74 -6.19 -30.34 0.78
N PRO A 75 -7.39 -30.84 1.14
CA PRO A 75 -7.82 -32.18 0.75
C PRO A 75 -7.99 -32.32 -0.76
N LYS A 76 -8.17 -33.56 -1.22
CA LYS A 76 -8.56 -33.82 -2.61
C LYS A 76 -9.96 -33.28 -2.89
N PRO A 77 -10.20 -32.68 -4.07
CA PRO A 77 -11.51 -32.14 -4.45
C PRO A 77 -12.60 -33.20 -4.69
N GLY A 78 -12.23 -34.48 -4.82
CA GLY A 78 -13.15 -35.61 -5.03
C GLY A 78 -12.78 -36.42 -6.27
N GLU A 79 -13.40 -37.59 -6.46
CA GLU A 79 -13.12 -38.45 -7.63
C GLU A 79 -13.71 -37.88 -8.92
N ALA A 80 -14.82 -37.13 -8.83
CA ALA A 80 -15.49 -36.50 -9.97
C ALA A 80 -14.60 -35.47 -10.71
N THR A 81 -13.53 -35.01 -10.08
CA THR A 81 -12.58 -34.05 -10.66
C THR A 81 -11.33 -34.71 -11.25
N THR A 82 -11.18 -36.05 -11.12
CA THR A 82 -10.01 -36.80 -11.62
C THR A 82 -10.18 -37.33 -13.04
N VAL A 83 -11.39 -37.26 -13.58
CA VAL A 83 -11.72 -37.56 -14.97
C VAL A 83 -11.71 -36.24 -15.75
N ASP A 84 -11.32 -36.28 -17.02
CA ASP A 84 -11.25 -35.14 -17.98
C ASP A 84 -12.64 -34.58 -18.34
N THR A 85 -13.45 -34.35 -17.31
CA THR A 85 -14.82 -33.86 -17.34
C THR A 85 -14.84 -32.49 -16.70
N THR A 86 -15.34 -31.51 -17.43
CA THR A 86 -15.59 -30.18 -16.87
C THR A 86 -16.48 -30.30 -15.64
N ILE A 87 -16.00 -29.81 -14.50
CA ILE A 87 -16.80 -29.74 -13.28
C ILE A 87 -17.95 -28.77 -13.56
N THR A 88 -19.16 -29.30 -13.72
CA THR A 88 -20.33 -28.48 -14.08
C THR A 88 -21.11 -28.01 -12.85
N ALA A 89 -20.90 -28.61 -11.68
CA ALA A 89 -21.59 -28.22 -10.46
C ALA A 89 -20.74 -28.37 -9.19
N ILE A 90 -20.91 -27.42 -8.26
CA ILE A 90 -20.27 -27.41 -6.94
C ILE A 90 -20.63 -28.65 -6.11
N LYS A 91 -21.83 -29.22 -6.33
CA LYS A 91 -22.32 -30.41 -5.63
C LYS A 91 -21.48 -31.67 -5.90
N ASP A 92 -20.66 -31.65 -6.96
CA ASP A 92 -19.82 -32.79 -7.36
C ASP A 92 -18.47 -32.77 -6.61
N LEU A 93 -18.22 -31.72 -5.80
CA LEU A 93 -17.02 -31.58 -4.98
C LEU A 93 -17.20 -32.23 -3.60
N ASP A 94 -16.11 -32.77 -3.07
CA ASP A 94 -16.08 -33.31 -1.72
C ASP A 94 -16.44 -32.25 -0.67
N ALA A 95 -17.27 -32.62 0.30
CA ALA A 95 -17.75 -31.70 1.33
C ALA A 95 -16.62 -31.20 2.26
N THR A 96 -15.62 -32.06 2.52
CA THR A 96 -14.43 -31.67 3.31
C THR A 96 -13.58 -30.69 2.53
N PHE A 97 -13.41 -30.92 1.21
CA PHE A 97 -12.77 -29.96 0.33
C PHE A 97 -13.47 -28.61 0.31
N MET A 98 -14.79 -28.59 0.11
CA MET A 98 -15.55 -27.34 0.10
C MET A 98 -15.41 -26.56 1.42
N LYS A 99 -15.48 -27.26 2.56
CA LYS A 99 -15.27 -26.65 3.88
C LYS A 99 -13.87 -26.02 4.02
N GLN A 100 -12.84 -26.71 3.56
CA GLN A 100 -11.46 -26.21 3.65
C GLN A 100 -11.18 -25.10 2.64
N LEU A 101 -11.76 -25.18 1.43
CA LEU A 101 -11.70 -24.11 0.45
C LEU A 101 -12.34 -22.83 0.96
N GLN A 102 -13.51 -22.93 1.61
CA GLN A 102 -14.14 -21.79 2.27
C GLN A 102 -13.21 -21.16 3.32
N SER A 103 -12.64 -21.98 4.22
CA SER A 103 -11.66 -21.53 5.23
C SER A 103 -10.40 -20.88 4.64
N LEU A 104 -9.90 -21.39 3.51
CA LEU A 104 -8.77 -20.79 2.79
C LEU A 104 -9.15 -19.41 2.25
N VAL A 105 -10.27 -19.32 1.52
CA VAL A 105 -10.71 -18.08 0.88
C VAL A 105 -11.04 -17.00 1.91
N GLU A 106 -11.79 -17.34 2.96
CA GLU A 106 -12.13 -16.41 4.05
C GLU A 106 -10.87 -15.83 4.68
N ARG A 107 -9.90 -16.67 5.05
CA ARG A 107 -8.66 -16.18 5.64
C ARG A 107 -7.84 -15.33 4.66
N VAL A 108 -7.74 -15.74 3.40
CA VAL A 108 -7.00 -14.97 2.39
C VAL A 108 -7.59 -13.58 2.22
N VAL A 109 -8.92 -13.49 2.09
CA VAL A 109 -9.61 -12.22 1.83
C VAL A 109 -9.65 -11.33 3.07
N ASP A 110 -9.92 -11.90 4.25
CA ASP A 110 -10.14 -11.11 5.47
C ASP A 110 -8.85 -10.78 6.22
N GLU A 111 -7.86 -11.68 6.22
CA GLU A 111 -6.65 -11.54 7.04
C GLU A 111 -5.38 -11.31 6.21
N LEU A 112 -5.31 -11.80 4.97
CA LEU A 112 -4.07 -11.79 4.19
C LEU A 112 -4.04 -10.70 3.10
N ILE A 113 -5.16 -10.03 2.80
CA ILE A 113 -5.16 -8.85 1.93
C ILE A 113 -4.52 -7.69 2.68
N SER A 114 -3.27 -7.39 2.32
CA SER A 114 -2.60 -6.14 2.69
C SER A 114 -2.32 -5.29 1.44
N PRO A 115 -2.28 -3.95 1.56
CA PRO A 115 -1.81 -3.10 0.47
C PRO A 115 -0.46 -3.59 -0.05
N ARG A 116 -0.29 -3.71 -1.38
CA ARG A 116 0.98 -4.15 -1.94
C ARG A 116 2.05 -3.13 -1.63
N THR A 117 3.19 -3.58 -1.13
CA THR A 117 4.35 -2.74 -0.86
C THR A 117 5.55 -3.15 -1.69
N PHE A 118 6.40 -2.18 -2.03
CA PHE A 118 7.72 -2.40 -2.63
C PHE A 118 8.72 -1.50 -1.89
N GLU A 119 9.78 -2.08 -1.32
CA GLU A 119 10.73 -1.39 -0.42
C GLU A 119 10.06 -0.48 0.63
N ASN A 120 8.96 -0.95 1.25
CA ASN A 120 8.15 -0.24 2.25
C ASN A 120 7.31 0.95 1.75
N GLU A 121 7.27 1.21 0.44
CA GLU A 121 6.32 2.14 -0.17
C GLU A 121 5.05 1.39 -0.62
N VAL A 122 3.88 1.97 -0.35
CA VAL A 122 2.59 1.41 -0.75
C VAL A 122 2.36 1.69 -2.24
N LEU A 123 2.19 0.63 -3.04
CA LEU A 123 1.84 0.73 -4.45
C LEU A 123 0.36 1.07 -4.61
N GLN A 124 0.07 2.13 -5.35
CA GLN A 124 -1.27 2.42 -5.83
C GLN A 124 -1.59 1.56 -7.05
N SER A 125 -2.88 1.33 -7.35
CA SER A 125 -3.28 0.57 -8.54
C SER A 125 -2.70 1.13 -9.85
N ARG A 126 -2.47 2.44 -9.91
CA ARG A 126 -1.83 3.10 -11.06
C ARG A 126 -0.33 2.81 -11.18
N ASP A 127 0.34 2.60 -10.04
CA ASP A 127 1.76 2.33 -9.97
C ASP A 127 2.08 0.87 -10.35
N VAL A 128 1.12 -0.05 -10.18
CA VAL A 128 1.29 -1.48 -10.48
C VAL A 128 1.68 -1.72 -11.94
N LEU A 129 1.07 -1.00 -12.88
CA LEU A 129 1.36 -1.17 -14.30
C LEU A 129 2.80 -0.73 -14.62
N ASP A 130 3.26 0.37 -14.03
CA ASP A 130 4.63 0.84 -14.22
C ASP A 130 5.63 -0.19 -13.71
N VAL A 131 5.41 -0.71 -12.49
CA VAL A 131 6.24 -1.76 -11.91
C VAL A 131 6.26 -3.02 -12.79
N MET A 132 5.11 -3.42 -13.35
CA MET A 132 5.02 -4.59 -14.22
C MET A 132 5.80 -4.40 -15.53
N LEU A 133 5.72 -3.22 -16.13
CA LEU A 133 6.44 -2.90 -17.37
C LEU A 133 7.96 -2.84 -17.13
N ASP A 134 8.40 -2.22 -16.03
CA ASP A 134 9.82 -2.16 -15.67
C ASP A 134 10.41 -3.56 -15.43
N ILE A 135 9.63 -4.44 -14.77
CA ILE A 135 10.03 -5.84 -14.56
C ILE A 135 10.16 -6.57 -15.91
N ASP A 136 9.18 -6.42 -16.81
CA ASP A 136 9.16 -7.07 -18.13
C ASP A 136 10.34 -6.61 -19.01
N GLU A 137 10.66 -5.31 -18.96
CA GLU A 137 11.80 -4.73 -19.65
C GLU A 137 13.14 -5.25 -19.10
N GLY A 138 13.29 -5.31 -17.78
CA GLY A 138 14.51 -5.85 -17.15
C GLY A 138 14.74 -7.33 -17.48
N TYR A 139 13.69 -8.15 -17.48
CA TYR A 139 13.79 -9.55 -17.93
C TYR A 139 14.15 -9.67 -19.41
N SER A 140 13.61 -8.80 -20.26
CA SER A 140 13.88 -8.80 -21.70
C SER A 140 15.32 -8.40 -22.04
N ASN A 141 15.95 -7.59 -21.18
CA ASN A 141 17.31 -7.07 -21.38
C ASN A 141 18.39 -7.88 -20.63
N GLU A 142 18.05 -8.98 -19.96
CA GLU A 142 18.95 -9.76 -19.07
C GLU A 142 19.63 -8.90 -17.98
N GLU A 143 19.04 -7.74 -17.64
CA GLU A 143 19.52 -6.86 -16.58
C GLU A 143 18.89 -7.25 -15.24
N GLU A 144 19.65 -7.13 -14.15
CA GLU A 144 19.11 -7.31 -12.81
C GLU A 144 18.12 -6.17 -12.55
N VAL A 145 16.81 -6.48 -12.44
CA VAL A 145 15.76 -5.53 -12.09
C VAL A 145 16.09 -4.91 -10.73
N THR A 146 16.78 -3.77 -10.74
CA THR A 146 17.37 -3.16 -9.55
C THR A 146 16.90 -1.73 -9.41
N SER A 147 16.41 -1.37 -8.21
CA SER A 147 16.27 -0.01 -7.65
C SER A 147 15.43 1.05 -8.40
N ASP A 148 15.24 0.97 -9.71
CA ASP A 148 14.67 2.06 -10.51
C ASP A 148 13.18 2.21 -10.31
N VAL A 149 12.47 1.11 -10.06
CA VAL A 149 11.04 1.14 -9.72
C VAL A 149 10.80 2.04 -8.50
N VAL A 150 11.61 1.94 -7.45
CA VAL A 150 11.43 2.74 -6.22
C VAL A 150 11.70 4.21 -6.48
N LYS A 151 12.70 4.49 -7.30
CA LYS A 151 13.03 5.85 -7.72
C LYS A 151 11.88 6.45 -8.53
N ILE A 152 11.35 5.72 -9.51
CA ILE A 152 10.20 6.12 -10.32
C ILE A 152 8.98 6.39 -9.43
N LEU A 153 8.70 5.51 -8.48
CA LEU A 153 7.59 5.68 -7.54
C LEU A 153 7.75 6.94 -6.66
N LYS A 154 8.97 7.19 -6.17
CA LYS A 154 9.28 8.40 -5.39
C LYS A 154 9.12 9.66 -6.24
N GLU A 155 9.67 9.68 -7.45
CA GLU A 155 9.55 10.82 -8.37
C GLU A 155 8.08 11.11 -8.72
N LYS A 156 7.30 10.07 -9.06
CA LYS A 156 5.86 10.23 -9.34
C LYS A 156 5.08 10.71 -8.12
N LYS A 157 5.42 10.25 -6.91
CA LYS A 157 4.83 10.73 -5.66
C LYS A 157 5.14 12.20 -5.40
N GLU A 158 6.39 12.62 -5.64
CA GLU A 158 6.81 14.02 -5.54
C GLU A 158 6.08 14.91 -6.56
N GLU A 159 5.91 14.44 -7.80
CA GLU A 159 5.14 15.14 -8.84
C GLU A 159 3.67 15.33 -8.42
N ARG A 160 3.03 14.28 -7.90
CA ARG A 160 1.65 14.37 -7.37
C ARG A 160 1.55 15.38 -6.24
N LEU A 161 2.46 15.31 -5.27
CA LEU A 161 2.50 16.25 -4.15
C LEU A 161 2.68 17.69 -4.64
N PHE A 162 3.56 17.90 -5.63
CA PHE A 162 3.76 19.20 -6.25
C PHE A 162 2.47 19.74 -6.89
N LEU A 163 1.73 18.92 -7.63
CA LEU A 163 0.46 19.31 -8.23
C LEU A 163 -0.58 19.70 -7.18
N ILE A 164 -0.69 18.94 -6.09
CA ILE A 164 -1.60 19.23 -4.97
C ILE A 164 -1.25 20.58 -4.33
N VAL A 165 0.03 20.84 -4.04
CA VAL A 165 0.50 22.14 -3.53
C VAL A 165 0.09 23.26 -4.47
N LYS A 166 0.29 23.08 -5.79
CA LYS A 166 -0.07 24.10 -6.80
C LYS A 166 -1.58 24.32 -6.92
N VAL A 167 -2.39 23.31 -6.68
CA VAL A 167 -3.85 23.43 -6.60
C VAL A 167 -4.25 24.21 -5.35
N ALA A 168 -3.65 23.92 -4.20
CA ALA A 168 -3.90 24.61 -2.94
C ALA A 168 -3.51 26.10 -3.00
N GLU A 169 -2.33 26.42 -3.55
CA GLU A 169 -1.89 27.80 -3.80
C GLU A 169 -2.91 28.59 -4.65
N ARG A 170 -3.38 27.98 -5.76
CA ARG A 170 -4.39 28.58 -6.65
C ARG A 170 -5.72 28.78 -5.93
N PHE A 171 -6.14 27.79 -5.13
CA PHE A 171 -7.37 27.86 -4.35
C PHE A 171 -7.33 29.04 -3.36
N TYR A 172 -6.26 29.14 -2.58
CA TYR A 172 -6.06 30.24 -1.63
C TYR A 172 -6.06 31.60 -2.33
N LYS A 173 -5.21 31.77 -3.36
CA LYS A 173 -5.10 33.02 -4.12
C LYS A 173 -6.45 33.45 -4.72
N GLY A 174 -7.18 32.51 -5.32
CA GLY A 174 -8.49 32.78 -5.92
C GLY A 174 -9.54 33.20 -4.88
N LYS A 175 -9.57 32.57 -3.70
CA LYS A 175 -10.48 32.93 -2.61
C LYS A 175 -10.13 34.28 -1.99
N LEU A 176 -8.83 34.54 -1.79
CA LEU A 176 -8.33 35.80 -1.24
C LEU A 176 -8.73 36.97 -2.14
N GLN A 177 -8.42 36.90 -3.44
CA GLN A 177 -8.74 37.96 -4.40
C GLN A 177 -10.26 38.27 -4.47
N LYS A 178 -11.10 37.24 -4.45
CA LYS A 178 -12.57 37.40 -4.47
C LYS A 178 -13.13 38.11 -3.23
N ARG A 179 -12.53 37.87 -2.06
CA ARG A 179 -13.01 38.41 -0.77
C ARG A 179 -12.26 39.65 -0.31
N TRP A 180 -11.10 39.96 -0.90
CA TRP A 180 -10.20 41.04 -0.51
C TRP A 180 -10.89 42.40 -0.37
N LYS A 181 -11.67 42.79 -1.40
CA LYS A 181 -12.33 44.10 -1.47
C LYS A 181 -13.45 44.30 -0.43
N ARG A 182 -13.90 43.25 0.25
CA ARG A 182 -14.99 43.32 1.23
C ARG A 182 -14.56 43.93 2.56
N PHE A 183 -13.25 44.04 2.80
CA PHE A 183 -12.70 44.47 4.08
C PHE A 183 -11.74 45.65 3.89
N SER A 184 -12.02 46.74 4.60
CA SER A 184 -11.18 47.95 4.63
C SER A 184 -10.17 47.94 5.78
N ARG A 185 -10.44 47.20 6.87
CA ARG A 185 -9.57 47.15 8.05
C ARG A 185 -8.60 45.97 7.99
N ASP A 186 -7.37 46.21 8.40
CA ASP A 186 -6.31 45.18 8.41
C ASP A 186 -6.63 44.01 9.36
N THR A 187 -7.25 44.27 10.52
CA THR A 187 -7.69 43.21 11.45
C THR A 187 -8.67 42.24 10.78
N SER A 188 -9.62 42.76 9.99
CA SER A 188 -10.56 41.92 9.25
C SER A 188 -9.90 41.13 8.13
N ARG A 189 -8.86 41.69 7.50
CA ARG A 189 -8.05 40.99 6.49
C ARG A 189 -7.19 39.88 7.11
N GLN A 190 -6.66 40.09 8.31
CA GLN A 190 -5.95 39.05 9.05
C GLN A 190 -6.89 37.90 9.43
N MET A 191 -8.09 38.19 9.93
CA MET A 191 -9.09 37.14 10.20
C MET A 191 -9.46 36.36 8.94
N LEU A 192 -9.66 37.05 7.81
CA LEU A 192 -9.89 36.41 6.51
C LEU A 192 -8.72 35.51 6.11
N HIS A 193 -7.47 35.97 6.30
CA HIS A 193 -6.29 35.19 6.00
C HIS A 193 -6.23 33.90 6.84
N SER A 194 -6.44 33.98 8.16
CA SER A 194 -6.48 32.79 9.03
C SER A 194 -7.58 31.82 8.62
N GLU A 195 -8.78 32.30 8.32
CA GLU A 195 -9.90 31.47 7.82
C GLU A 195 -9.52 30.74 6.52
N LEU A 196 -9.00 31.48 5.54
CA LEU A 196 -8.62 30.90 4.25
C LEU A 196 -7.41 29.96 4.34
N LYS A 197 -6.47 30.23 5.25
CA LYS A 197 -5.32 29.36 5.52
C LYS A 197 -5.81 28.01 6.02
N ASN A 198 -6.65 27.98 7.06
CA ASN A 198 -7.23 26.76 7.59
C ASN A 198 -8.03 25.99 6.54
N LEU A 199 -8.91 26.67 5.80
CA LEU A 199 -9.71 26.04 4.74
C LEU A 199 -8.84 25.46 3.62
N THR A 200 -7.74 26.13 3.27
CA THR A 200 -6.81 25.64 2.24
C THR A 200 -6.03 24.43 2.74
N LEU A 201 -5.61 24.42 4.01
CA LEU A 201 -4.92 23.28 4.61
C LEU A 201 -5.84 22.07 4.75
N GLU A 202 -7.09 22.27 5.15
CA GLU A 202 -8.10 21.19 5.17
C GLU A 202 -8.30 20.60 3.77
N LYS A 203 -8.37 21.45 2.73
CA LYS A 203 -8.43 20.98 1.35
C LYS A 203 -7.15 20.24 0.93
N PHE A 204 -5.98 20.76 1.26
CA PHE A 204 -4.70 20.11 0.98
C PHE A 204 -4.61 18.73 1.63
N ASP A 205 -5.01 18.62 2.90
CA ASP A 205 -5.01 17.37 3.65
C ASP A 205 -6.03 16.38 3.08
N ALA A 206 -7.17 16.86 2.55
CA ALA A 206 -8.14 16.03 1.83
C ALA A 206 -7.60 15.53 0.47
N ASP A 207 -7.03 16.43 -0.34
CA ASP A 207 -6.44 16.08 -1.64
C ASP A 207 -5.26 15.09 -1.46
N CYS A 208 -4.46 15.24 -0.41
CA CYS A 208 -3.41 14.27 -0.06
C CYS A 208 -3.99 12.88 0.27
N LYS A 209 -5.11 12.81 0.98
CA LYS A 209 -5.78 11.54 1.27
C LYS A 209 -6.34 10.89 0.01
N GLU A 210 -6.94 11.69 -0.88
CA GLU A 210 -7.46 11.20 -2.17
C GLU A 210 -6.34 10.65 -3.08
N GLU A 211 -5.16 11.27 -3.05
CA GLU A 211 -3.97 10.81 -3.77
C GLU A 211 -3.07 9.87 -2.95
N PHE A 212 -3.57 9.37 -1.81
CA PHE A 212 -2.89 8.41 -0.93
C PHE A 212 -1.48 8.82 -0.47
N ILE A 213 -1.24 10.12 -0.33
CA ILE A 213 0.00 10.67 0.22
C ILE A 213 -0.05 10.58 1.74
N LEU A 214 0.93 9.90 2.35
CA LEU A 214 0.97 9.76 3.81
C LEU A 214 1.29 11.11 4.46
N ALA A 215 0.75 11.32 5.66
CA ALA A 215 0.96 12.55 6.42
C ALA A 215 2.45 12.86 6.64
N ARG A 216 3.27 11.83 6.88
CA ARG A 216 4.73 11.96 7.05
C ARG A 216 5.41 12.57 5.82
N ASP A 217 4.91 12.24 4.63
CA ASP A 217 5.48 12.70 3.35
C ASP A 217 4.99 14.12 3.01
N ALA A 218 3.75 14.44 3.37
CA ALA A 218 3.15 15.74 3.13
C ALA A 218 3.62 16.83 4.11
N THR A 219 4.16 16.47 5.28
CA THR A 219 4.46 17.41 6.38
C THR A 219 5.33 18.60 5.94
N THR A 220 6.41 18.33 5.21
CA THR A 220 7.32 19.39 4.73
C THR A 220 6.64 20.32 3.74
N SER A 221 5.89 19.77 2.77
CA SER A 221 5.16 20.55 1.77
C SER A 221 4.02 21.34 2.38
N ARG A 222 3.35 20.79 3.40
CA ARG A 222 2.32 21.48 4.18
C ARG A 222 2.88 22.70 4.90
N GLY A 223 4.02 22.55 5.58
CA GLY A 223 4.72 23.68 6.22
C GLY A 223 5.17 24.75 5.22
N LYS A 224 5.71 24.35 4.07
CA LYS A 224 6.07 25.30 2.99
C LYS A 224 4.84 26.02 2.44
N LEU A 225 3.72 25.32 2.23
CA LEU A 225 2.48 25.91 1.77
C LEU A 225 1.95 26.97 2.74
N GLU A 226 2.06 26.74 4.05
CA GLU A 226 1.70 27.75 5.07
C GLU A 226 2.51 29.04 4.91
N VAL A 227 3.83 28.92 4.76
CA VAL A 227 4.73 30.07 4.54
C VAL A 227 4.38 30.79 3.23
N THR A 228 4.17 30.05 2.15
CA THR A 228 3.80 30.61 0.84
C THR A 228 2.46 31.37 0.90
N MET A 229 1.47 30.88 1.65
CA MET A 229 0.20 31.61 1.83
C MET A 229 0.39 32.92 2.61
N ASP A 230 1.27 32.94 3.61
CA ASP A 230 1.61 34.13 4.38
C ASP A 230 2.32 35.17 3.49
N GLU A 231 3.25 34.74 2.64
CA GLU A 231 3.92 35.60 1.66
C GLU A 231 2.94 36.20 0.64
N MET A 232 2.04 35.38 0.08
CA MET A 232 0.99 35.84 -0.85
C MET A 232 0.06 36.87 -0.19
N PHE A 233 -0.23 36.72 1.10
CA PHE A 233 -1.02 37.68 1.86
C PHE A 233 -0.28 39.01 2.04
N GLN A 234 0.99 38.98 2.46
CA GLN A 234 1.81 40.19 2.61
C GLN A 234 1.98 40.94 1.30
N GLN A 235 2.21 40.22 0.19
CA GLN A 235 2.23 40.82 -1.14
C GLN A 235 0.93 41.55 -1.46
N SER A 236 -0.22 40.95 -1.14
CA SER A 236 -1.53 41.57 -1.37
C SER A 236 -1.74 42.84 -0.53
N ILE A 237 -1.26 42.87 0.73
CA ILE A 237 -1.26 44.08 1.57
C ILE A 237 -0.41 45.17 0.93
N ASN A 238 0.82 44.84 0.54
CA ASN A 238 1.77 45.81 -0.01
C ASN A 238 1.28 46.39 -1.35
N SER A 239 0.76 45.55 -2.25
CA SER A 239 0.16 46.00 -3.50
C SER A 239 -1.04 46.93 -3.27
N HIS A 240 -1.87 46.65 -2.26
CA HIS A 240 -3.00 47.51 -1.94
C HIS A 240 -2.56 48.87 -1.37
N LYS A 241 -1.56 48.92 -0.49
CA LYS A 241 -1.01 50.17 0.05
C LYS A 241 -0.43 51.05 -1.06
N SER A 242 0.30 50.47 -2.01
CA SER A 242 0.87 51.18 -3.16
C SER A 242 -0.21 51.82 -4.05
N CYS A 243 -1.34 51.13 -4.25
CA CYS A 243 -2.44 51.63 -5.09
C CYS A 243 -3.30 52.74 -4.43
N VAL A 244 -3.26 52.88 -3.11
CA VAL A 244 -4.03 53.91 -2.36
C VAL A 244 -3.23 55.19 -2.16
N LEU A 245 -1.91 55.14 -2.34
CA LEU A 245 -0.99 56.29 -2.23
C LEU A 245 -0.72 56.99 -3.56
N MET A 246 -1.25 56.49 -4.68
CA MET A 246 -1.34 57.17 -5.98
C MET A 246 -2.72 57.79 -6.16
#